data_AF-A0ABD6B5G1-F1
#
_entry.id   AF-A0ABD6B5G1-F1
#
_cell.length_a   1.000
_cell.length_b   1.000
_cell.length_c   1.000
_cell.angle_alpha   90.00
_cell.angle_beta   90.00
_cell.angle_gamma   90.00
#
_symmetry.space_group_name_H-M   'P 1'
#
loop_
_entity.id
_entity.type
_entity.pdbx_description
1 polymer ?
#
loop_
_entity_poly.entity_id
_entity_poly.type
_entity_poly.pdbx_seq_one_letter_code
_entity_poly.pdbx_strand_id
1 'polypeptide(L)'
;MEELGSRESFDRMGTLGVEEEFYVVDSEGFPVSGVDELVYGDDEPPAPLAGKLDHELFKFTIETQTPLIEDVGAAEDHLLAVREALVEHAETHGYQIAAAGLHPEARWRELDHAEKPRYRSQLERIQYPQHRNTTAGLHVHVGVDDPDKAVWIANELRWEMPPLLALSANSPFWNGFDTGLASARAKVFENLPNTGMPTAFEDYAAFERYERRMVEQGAVEDRGELWFDVRPHTGHGTVEIRTPDGQVDPAVVDAFVEGIHAMVIDLAERYEDGKRDSLGAGLRRELLDENKWRAMRHGHDATFVDRDGESTIGLSEAIERTCDRIGNDALTALLDRESGSQRQRRIHEEQGSEALRESLVL
;
A
#
# COMPACT_ATOMS: atom_id res chain seq x y z
N MET A 1 3.42 15.38 -16.50
CA MET A 1 3.99 14.14 -15.94
C MET A 1 4.59 13.40 -17.11
N GLU A 2 5.87 13.05 -17.08
CA GLU A 2 6.43 12.18 -18.13
C GLU A 2 5.74 10.82 -18.02
N GLU A 3 5.16 10.34 -19.12
CA GLU A 3 4.37 9.10 -19.16
C GLU A 3 5.21 7.86 -18.80
N LEU A 4 6.54 7.95 -18.99
CA LEU A 4 7.54 6.92 -18.75
C LEU A 4 8.60 7.42 -17.78
N GLY A 5 9.22 6.51 -17.03
CA GLY A 5 10.35 6.86 -16.15
C GLY A 5 11.71 6.86 -16.84
N SER A 6 12.77 6.97 -16.03
CA SER A 6 14.15 7.01 -16.52
C SER A 6 15.06 6.08 -15.72
N ARG A 7 16.11 5.58 -16.40
CA ARG A 7 17.20 4.88 -15.76
C ARG A 7 17.97 5.78 -14.79
N GLU A 8 18.04 7.08 -15.11
CA GLU A 8 18.78 8.08 -14.35
C GLU A 8 18.13 8.43 -13.01
N SER A 9 16.85 8.08 -12.82
CA SER A 9 16.16 8.29 -11.55
C SER A 9 16.70 7.44 -10.41
N PHE A 10 17.35 6.30 -10.71
CA PHE A 10 17.92 5.38 -9.73
C PHE A 10 19.32 5.82 -9.32
N ASP A 11 19.41 6.85 -8.46
CA ASP A 11 20.67 7.50 -8.10
C ASP A 11 20.91 7.64 -6.58
N ARG A 12 19.93 7.25 -5.76
CA ARG A 12 19.94 7.45 -4.30
C ARG A 12 19.52 6.20 -3.56
N MET A 13 20.45 5.57 -2.84
CA MET A 13 20.18 4.40 -2.01
C MET A 13 19.61 4.81 -0.65
N GLY A 14 18.55 4.12 -0.21
CA GLY A 14 18.08 4.12 1.18
C GLY A 14 17.26 5.32 1.62
N THR A 15 16.96 6.27 0.74
CA THR A 15 15.98 7.33 1.04
C THR A 15 14.56 6.78 1.11
N LEU A 16 13.68 7.45 1.82
CA LEU A 16 12.31 7.00 2.07
C LEU A 16 11.26 8.03 1.62
N GLY A 17 10.14 7.51 1.16
CA GLY A 17 8.89 8.24 1.00
C GLY A 17 7.73 7.34 1.41
N VAL A 18 6.79 7.87 2.18
CA VAL A 18 5.62 7.12 2.63
C VAL A 18 4.36 7.84 2.15
N GLU A 19 3.44 7.07 1.59
CA GLU A 19 2.12 7.55 1.18
C GLU A 19 1.06 6.81 1.99
N GLU A 20 0.13 7.56 2.55
CA GLU A 20 -0.98 7.01 3.33
C GLU A 20 -2.31 7.52 2.77
N GLU A 21 -3.20 6.58 2.47
CA GLU A 21 -4.57 6.90 2.03
C GLU A 21 -5.53 6.81 3.23
N PHE A 22 -6.43 7.79 3.32
CA PHE A 22 -7.42 7.91 4.39
C PHE A 22 -8.82 8.21 3.84
N TYR A 23 -9.82 8.13 4.73
CA TYR A 23 -11.19 8.52 4.43
C TYR A 23 -11.55 9.82 5.15
N VAL A 24 -12.13 10.76 4.40
CA VAL A 24 -12.80 11.93 4.96
C VAL A 24 -14.19 11.51 5.41
N VAL A 25 -14.49 11.74 6.68
CA VAL A 25 -15.75 11.33 7.32
C VAL A 25 -16.41 12.49 8.06
N ASP A 26 -17.73 12.39 8.25
CA ASP A 26 -18.48 13.31 9.12
C ASP A 26 -18.29 13.00 10.60
N SER A 27 -18.97 13.76 11.47
CA SER A 27 -18.92 13.60 12.93
C SER A 27 -19.48 12.27 13.45
N GLU A 28 -20.19 11.49 12.61
CA GLU A 28 -20.72 10.16 12.94
C GLU A 28 -19.87 9.05 12.30
N GLY A 29 -18.75 9.42 11.66
CA GLY A 29 -17.81 8.51 11.00
C GLY A 29 -18.29 8.00 9.65
N PHE A 30 -19.28 8.63 8.99
CA PHE A 30 -19.70 8.23 7.64
C PHE A 30 -18.84 8.91 6.57
N PRO A 31 -18.50 8.21 5.46
CA PRO A 31 -17.76 8.81 4.36
C PRO A 31 -18.49 10.00 3.73
N VAL A 32 -17.77 11.10 3.54
CA VAL A 32 -18.31 12.33 2.91
C VAL A 32 -17.34 12.91 1.89
N SER A 33 -17.91 13.57 0.88
CA SER A 33 -17.15 14.22 -0.19
C SER A 33 -16.47 15.51 0.30
N GLY A 34 -15.36 15.41 1.04
CA GLY A 34 -14.62 16.57 1.57
C GLY A 34 -13.37 16.98 0.78
N VAL A 35 -12.95 16.19 -0.20
CA VAL A 35 -11.74 16.47 -1.01
C VAL A 35 -11.78 17.83 -1.70
N ASP A 36 -12.94 18.26 -2.20
CA ASP A 36 -13.06 19.53 -2.93
C ASP A 36 -12.70 20.73 -2.02
N GLU A 37 -12.98 20.63 -0.72
CA GLU A 37 -12.66 21.65 0.27
C GLU A 37 -11.22 21.48 0.80
N LEU A 38 -10.83 20.26 1.16
CA LEU A 38 -9.53 20.00 1.79
C LEU A 38 -8.33 20.13 0.85
N VAL A 39 -8.51 19.84 -0.44
CA VAL A 39 -7.43 19.79 -1.45
C VAL A 39 -7.52 20.94 -2.45
N TYR A 40 -8.73 21.34 -2.85
CA TYR A 40 -8.96 22.39 -3.86
C TYR A 40 -9.64 23.64 -3.32
N GLY A 41 -9.83 23.73 -2.00
CA GLY A 41 -10.42 24.88 -1.35
C GLY A 41 -9.57 26.14 -1.48
N ASP A 42 -10.12 27.26 -0.99
CA ASP A 42 -9.44 28.55 -0.99
C ASP A 42 -8.26 28.59 0.01
N ASP A 43 -8.29 27.74 1.03
CA ASP A 43 -7.23 27.60 2.04
C ASP A 43 -6.19 26.57 1.57
N GLU A 44 -4.94 27.03 1.41
CA GLU A 44 -3.83 26.14 1.05
C GLU A 44 -3.56 25.14 2.20
N PRO A 45 -3.37 23.84 1.91
CA PRO A 45 -3.03 22.87 2.94
C PRO A 45 -1.81 23.32 3.75
N PRO A 46 -1.84 23.25 5.09
CA PRO A 46 -0.74 23.71 5.93
C PRO A 46 0.51 22.86 5.71
N ALA A 47 1.69 23.36 6.08
CA ALA A 47 2.87 22.50 6.15
C ALA A 47 2.69 21.44 7.26
N PRO A 48 3.15 20.18 7.06
CA PRO A 48 3.91 19.66 5.92
C PRO A 48 3.06 19.17 4.72
N LEU A 49 1.74 19.33 4.73
CA LEU A 49 0.82 18.87 3.67
C LEU A 49 0.88 19.69 2.38
N ALA A 50 1.41 20.92 2.42
CA ALA A 50 1.49 21.79 1.25
C ALA A 50 2.18 21.09 0.06
N GLY A 51 1.45 20.87 -1.03
CA GLY A 51 1.93 20.15 -2.21
C GLY A 51 2.14 18.63 -2.01
N LYS A 52 1.65 18.09 -0.89
CA LYS A 52 1.78 16.70 -0.42
C LYS A 52 0.46 16.09 0.03
N LEU A 53 -0.64 16.79 -0.24
CA LEU A 53 -2.00 16.33 -0.06
C LEU A 53 -2.64 16.22 -1.45
N ASP A 54 -3.02 15.01 -1.86
CA ASP A 54 -3.79 14.76 -3.08
C ASP A 54 -5.07 13.99 -2.72
N HIS A 55 -5.90 13.76 -3.70
CA HIS A 55 -7.09 12.92 -3.61
C HIS A 55 -6.95 11.64 -4.41
N GLU A 56 -7.86 10.72 -4.15
CA GLU A 56 -8.09 9.55 -4.99
C GLU A 56 -9.36 9.68 -5.85
N LEU A 57 -9.68 8.63 -6.61
CA LEU A 57 -10.86 8.60 -7.50
C LEU A 57 -12.14 9.05 -6.80
N PHE A 58 -12.35 8.61 -5.57
CA PHE A 58 -13.53 8.98 -4.79
C PHE A 58 -13.27 10.24 -3.98
N LYS A 59 -14.23 11.16 -3.95
CA LYS A 59 -14.09 12.46 -3.25
C LYS A 59 -14.04 12.36 -1.71
N PHE A 60 -14.17 11.17 -1.16
CA PHE A 60 -13.99 10.91 0.26
C PHE A 60 -12.65 10.26 0.59
N THR A 61 -11.79 9.99 -0.40
CA THR A 61 -10.47 9.39 -0.19
C THR A 61 -9.38 10.42 -0.44
N ILE A 62 -8.49 10.56 0.53
CA ILE A 62 -7.40 11.53 0.53
C ILE A 62 -6.07 10.81 0.71
N GLU A 63 -5.02 11.28 0.04
CA GLU A 63 -3.67 10.72 0.13
C GLU A 63 -2.75 11.79 0.71
N THR A 64 -1.96 11.41 1.73
CA THR A 64 -0.84 12.21 2.20
C THR A 64 0.48 11.59 1.79
N GLN A 65 1.48 12.43 1.60
CA GLN A 65 2.84 12.02 1.29
C GLN A 65 3.80 12.65 2.29
N THR A 66 4.74 11.86 2.81
CA THR A 66 5.84 12.45 3.60
C THR A 66 6.73 13.33 2.71
N PRO A 67 7.47 14.28 3.30
CA PRO A 67 8.66 14.80 2.62
C PRO A 67 9.63 13.64 2.30
N LEU A 68 10.63 13.92 1.46
CA LEU A 68 11.73 12.97 1.26
C LEU A 68 12.47 12.80 2.58
N ILE A 69 12.53 11.56 3.07
CA ILE A 69 13.21 11.19 4.31
C ILE A 69 14.60 10.64 3.95
N GLU A 70 15.66 11.30 4.42
CA GLU A 70 17.04 10.87 4.17
C GLU A 70 17.57 9.90 5.23
N ASP A 71 16.98 9.92 6.42
CA ASP A 71 17.34 9.07 7.56
C ASP A 71 16.08 8.35 8.05
N VAL A 72 16.09 7.02 8.01
CA VAL A 72 14.97 6.18 8.49
C VAL A 72 14.63 6.43 9.95
N GLY A 73 15.61 6.84 10.77
CA GLY A 73 15.37 7.17 12.18
C GLY A 73 14.48 8.41 12.39
N ALA A 74 14.21 9.20 11.34
CA ALA A 74 13.30 10.33 11.36
C ALA A 74 11.92 10.02 10.75
N ALA A 75 11.68 8.78 10.32
CA ALA A 75 10.44 8.41 9.63
C ALA A 75 9.21 8.59 10.53
N GLU A 76 9.27 8.10 11.77
CA GLU A 76 8.18 8.23 12.76
C GLU A 76 7.76 9.69 12.97
N ASP A 77 8.73 10.58 13.21
CA ASP A 77 8.48 12.01 13.42
C ASP A 77 7.78 12.66 12.21
N HIS A 78 8.21 12.31 11.00
CA HIS A 78 7.58 12.82 9.77
C HIS A 78 6.17 12.27 9.56
N LEU A 79 5.93 10.98 9.86
CA LEU A 79 4.61 10.36 9.78
C LEU A 79 3.63 11.02 10.75
N LEU A 80 4.05 11.20 12.01
CA LEU A 80 3.23 11.86 13.03
C LEU A 80 2.91 13.30 12.64
N ALA A 81 3.90 14.08 12.20
CA ALA A 81 3.69 15.47 11.80
C ALA A 81 2.72 15.60 10.62
N VAL A 82 2.77 14.69 9.64
CA VAL A 82 1.83 14.67 8.50
C VAL A 82 0.42 14.30 8.95
N ARG A 83 0.27 13.26 9.78
CA ARG A 83 -1.05 12.83 10.30
C ARG A 83 -1.69 13.88 11.20
N GLU A 84 -0.93 14.49 12.11
CA GLU A 84 -1.41 15.57 12.98
C GLU A 84 -1.91 16.76 12.15
N ALA A 85 -1.11 17.21 11.17
CA ALA A 85 -1.51 18.30 10.28
C ALA A 85 -2.76 17.95 9.45
N LEU A 86 -2.90 16.69 9.02
CA LEU A 86 -4.08 16.23 8.27
C LEU A 86 -5.34 16.30 9.13
N VAL A 87 -5.27 15.80 10.37
CA VAL A 87 -6.39 15.81 11.31
C VAL A 87 -6.77 17.26 11.65
N GLU A 88 -5.81 18.11 12.02
CA GLU A 88 -6.08 19.52 12.34
C GLU A 88 -6.69 20.29 11.15
N HIS A 89 -6.20 20.03 9.93
CA HIS A 89 -6.74 20.64 8.72
C HIS A 89 -8.17 20.18 8.45
N ALA A 90 -8.45 18.88 8.59
CA ALA A 90 -9.80 18.33 8.44
C ALA A 90 -10.78 18.91 9.48
N GLU A 91 -10.39 18.97 10.74
CA GLU A 91 -11.20 19.50 11.83
C GLU A 91 -11.56 20.98 11.62
N THR A 92 -10.61 21.78 11.12
CA THR A 92 -10.83 23.19 10.79
C THR A 92 -11.91 23.39 9.72
N HIS A 93 -12.10 22.38 8.86
CA HIS A 93 -13.12 22.36 7.81
C HIS A 93 -14.39 21.59 8.24
N GLY A 94 -14.47 21.13 9.49
CA GLY A 94 -15.64 20.42 10.01
C GLY A 94 -15.74 18.95 9.61
N TYR A 95 -14.62 18.35 9.20
CA TYR A 95 -14.50 16.92 8.88
C TYR A 95 -13.66 16.19 9.93
N GLN A 96 -13.72 14.86 9.89
CA GLN A 96 -12.80 13.97 10.57
C GLN A 96 -12.09 13.05 9.57
N ILE A 97 -11.04 12.38 10.03
CA ILE A 97 -10.25 11.45 9.22
C ILE A 97 -10.36 10.05 9.82
N ALA A 98 -10.63 9.05 8.98
CA ALA A 98 -10.64 7.65 9.36
C ALA A 98 -9.65 6.82 8.53
N ALA A 99 -9.10 5.77 9.13
CA ALA A 99 -8.10 4.91 8.50
C ALA A 99 -8.50 3.43 8.52
N ALA A 100 -8.52 2.79 7.36
CA ALA A 100 -8.69 1.34 7.20
C ALA A 100 -8.35 0.94 5.76
N GLY A 101 -8.14 -0.36 5.48
CA GLY A 101 -7.99 -0.80 4.08
C GLY A 101 -9.25 -0.57 3.24
N LEU A 102 -10.43 -0.67 3.88
CA LEU A 102 -11.75 -0.32 3.35
C LEU A 102 -12.57 0.28 4.48
N HIS A 103 -13.26 1.39 4.22
CA HIS A 103 -14.26 1.88 5.16
C HIS A 103 -15.43 0.89 5.24
N PRO A 104 -15.81 0.40 6.44
CA PRO A 104 -16.75 -0.71 6.59
C PRO A 104 -18.12 -0.45 5.97
N GLU A 105 -18.58 0.81 6.01
CA GLU A 105 -19.89 1.23 5.54
C GLU A 105 -19.86 2.10 4.28
N ALA A 106 -18.70 2.24 3.61
CA ALA A 106 -18.65 2.93 2.32
C ALA A 106 -19.45 2.16 1.27
N ARG A 107 -20.52 2.77 0.77
CA ARG A 107 -21.37 2.23 -0.29
C ARG A 107 -21.02 2.92 -1.60
N TRP A 108 -20.10 2.35 -2.36
CA TRP A 108 -19.56 2.97 -3.58
C TRP A 108 -20.60 3.49 -4.59
N ARG A 109 -21.82 2.93 -4.61
CA ARG A 109 -22.92 3.39 -5.49
C ARG A 109 -23.52 4.74 -5.08
N GLU A 110 -23.29 5.14 -3.84
CA GLU A 110 -23.85 6.34 -3.21
C GLU A 110 -22.79 7.45 -3.09
N LEU A 111 -21.53 7.18 -3.48
CA LEU A 111 -20.38 8.06 -3.27
C LEU A 111 -19.96 8.76 -4.57
N ASP A 112 -19.50 10.00 -4.45
CA ASP A 112 -19.09 10.82 -5.59
C ASP A 112 -17.69 10.47 -6.08
N HIS A 113 -17.52 10.45 -7.41
CA HIS A 113 -16.21 10.41 -8.04
C HIS A 113 -15.67 11.83 -8.27
N ALA A 114 -14.35 11.98 -8.22
CA ALA A 114 -13.64 13.16 -8.64
C ALA A 114 -13.79 13.37 -10.16
N GLU A 115 -13.86 14.64 -10.58
CA GLU A 115 -14.19 15.01 -11.96
C GLU A 115 -12.98 15.30 -12.84
N LYS A 116 -11.75 15.12 -12.33
CA LYS A 116 -10.52 15.38 -13.08
C LYS A 116 -10.44 14.50 -14.35
N PRO A 117 -9.84 15.00 -15.45
CA PRO A 117 -9.72 14.24 -16.71
C PRO A 117 -9.13 12.84 -16.56
N ARG A 118 -8.08 12.67 -15.73
CA ARG A 118 -7.45 11.37 -15.48
C ARG A 118 -8.43 10.32 -14.96
N TYR A 119 -9.30 10.70 -14.03
CA TYR A 119 -10.28 9.79 -13.44
C TYR A 119 -11.44 9.48 -14.38
N ARG A 120 -11.89 10.46 -15.16
CA ARG A 120 -12.89 10.22 -16.22
C ARG A 120 -12.37 9.21 -17.24
N SER A 121 -11.12 9.36 -17.68
CA SER A 121 -10.43 8.42 -18.55
C SER A 121 -10.38 7.00 -17.96
N GLN A 122 -9.98 6.87 -16.68
CA GLN A 122 -9.96 5.58 -15.98
C GLN A 122 -11.34 4.94 -15.84
N LEU A 123 -12.37 5.71 -15.46
CA LEU A 123 -13.75 5.21 -15.35
C LEU A 123 -14.26 4.71 -16.70
N GLU A 124 -14.02 5.46 -17.78
CA GLU A 124 -14.40 5.07 -19.13
C GLU A 124 -13.67 3.79 -19.60
N ARG A 125 -12.37 3.65 -19.33
CA ARG A 125 -11.57 2.50 -19.77
C ARG A 125 -11.79 1.25 -18.92
N ILE A 126 -11.87 1.39 -17.60
CA ILE A 126 -11.85 0.26 -16.66
C ILE A 126 -13.27 -0.17 -16.27
N GLN A 127 -14.23 0.76 -16.25
CA GLN A 127 -15.64 0.49 -15.93
C GLN A 127 -15.82 -0.06 -14.50
N TYR A 128 -16.69 -1.07 -14.34
CA TYR A 128 -17.22 -1.53 -13.06
C TYR A 128 -16.17 -1.82 -11.96
N PRO A 129 -14.98 -2.38 -12.26
CA PRO A 129 -13.91 -2.49 -11.28
C PRO A 129 -13.47 -1.16 -10.66
N GLN A 130 -13.34 -0.09 -11.46
CA GLN A 130 -12.92 1.22 -10.98
C GLN A 130 -14.03 1.92 -10.19
N HIS A 131 -15.28 1.77 -10.63
CA HIS A 131 -16.47 2.28 -9.92
C HIS A 131 -16.67 1.76 -8.50
N ARG A 132 -15.94 0.73 -8.09
CA ARG A 132 -16.05 0.13 -6.76
C ARG A 132 -14.74 0.18 -5.96
N ASN A 133 -13.74 0.89 -6.46
CA ASN A 133 -12.40 0.95 -5.89
C ASN A 133 -12.32 1.97 -4.75
N THR A 134 -12.91 1.65 -3.60
CA THR A 134 -12.94 2.49 -2.40
C THR A 134 -11.77 2.20 -1.46
N THR A 135 -10.63 1.78 -1.99
CA THR A 135 -9.50 1.24 -1.23
C THR A 135 -8.64 2.35 -0.66
N ALA A 136 -8.07 2.11 0.52
CA ALA A 136 -7.01 2.93 1.08
C ALA A 136 -5.83 2.05 1.53
N GLY A 137 -4.61 2.40 1.13
CA GLY A 137 -3.38 1.66 1.37
C GLY A 137 -2.31 2.45 2.12
N LEU A 138 -1.24 1.72 2.42
CA LEU A 138 0.04 2.26 2.82
C LEU A 138 1.05 1.91 1.73
N HIS A 139 1.70 2.92 1.15
CA HIS A 139 2.76 2.74 0.17
C HIS A 139 4.10 3.18 0.76
N VAL A 140 5.12 2.34 0.62
CA VAL A 140 6.48 2.63 1.09
C VAL A 140 7.43 2.60 -0.09
N HIS A 141 8.08 3.73 -0.34
CA HIS A 141 9.11 3.92 -1.35
C HIS A 141 10.48 3.89 -0.70
N VAL A 142 11.36 3.00 -1.15
CA VAL A 142 12.77 2.99 -0.75
C VAL A 142 13.66 3.26 -1.96
N GLY A 143 14.49 4.29 -1.88
CA GLY A 143 15.44 4.69 -2.93
C GLY A 143 16.46 3.59 -3.23
N VAL A 144 16.73 3.37 -4.51
CA VAL A 144 17.75 2.43 -4.99
C VAL A 144 18.62 3.12 -6.04
N ASP A 145 19.93 2.97 -5.90
CA ASP A 145 20.96 3.65 -6.70
C ASP A 145 21.40 2.88 -7.96
N ASP A 146 20.74 1.78 -8.27
CA ASP A 146 20.93 1.05 -9.52
C ASP A 146 19.59 0.46 -10.00
N PRO A 147 19.25 0.64 -11.28
CA PRO A 147 17.98 0.21 -11.86
C PRO A 147 17.86 -1.32 -11.99
N ASP A 148 18.93 -2.04 -12.30
CA ASP A 148 18.93 -3.50 -12.41
C ASP A 148 18.88 -4.14 -11.01
N LYS A 149 19.52 -3.48 -10.03
CA LYS A 149 19.36 -3.77 -8.59
C LYS A 149 17.91 -3.59 -8.16
N ALA A 150 17.25 -2.48 -8.51
CA ALA A 150 15.86 -2.23 -8.15
C ALA A 150 14.91 -3.32 -8.68
N VAL A 151 15.10 -3.76 -9.92
CA VAL A 151 14.31 -4.87 -10.50
C VAL A 151 14.57 -6.18 -9.78
N TRP A 152 15.83 -6.48 -9.47
CA TRP A 152 16.18 -7.69 -8.71
C TRP A 152 15.56 -7.66 -7.31
N ILE A 153 15.67 -6.55 -6.58
CA ILE A 153 15.04 -6.37 -5.25
C ILE A 153 13.53 -6.57 -5.34
N ALA A 154 12.86 -5.93 -6.31
CA ALA A 154 11.41 -6.08 -6.50
C ALA A 154 11.02 -7.54 -6.78
N ASN A 155 11.81 -8.27 -7.56
CA ASN A 155 11.56 -9.69 -7.84
C ASN A 155 11.62 -10.57 -6.57
N GLU A 156 12.58 -10.31 -5.69
CA GLU A 156 12.76 -11.05 -4.43
C GLU A 156 11.67 -10.70 -3.42
N LEU A 157 11.32 -9.42 -3.31
CA LEU A 157 10.27 -8.92 -2.41
C LEU A 157 8.88 -9.47 -2.71
N ARG A 158 8.62 -10.00 -3.92
CA ARG A 158 7.35 -10.68 -4.24
C ARG A 158 6.99 -11.79 -3.25
N TRP A 159 7.99 -12.46 -2.67
CA TRP A 159 7.77 -13.50 -1.66
C TRP A 159 7.44 -12.95 -0.27
N GLU A 160 7.79 -11.70 0.01
CA GLU A 160 7.48 -11.03 1.28
C GLU A 160 6.11 -10.34 1.25
N MET A 161 5.57 -10.07 0.07
CA MET A 161 4.27 -9.37 -0.06
C MET A 161 3.11 -10.12 0.61
N PRO A 162 2.91 -11.45 0.44
CA PRO A 162 1.80 -12.12 1.12
C PRO A 162 1.90 -12.11 2.66
N PRO A 163 3.06 -12.40 3.30
CA PRO A 163 3.22 -12.19 4.74
C PRO A 163 2.91 -10.75 5.19
N LEU A 164 3.39 -9.72 4.47
CA LEU A 164 3.09 -8.32 4.81
C LEU A 164 1.59 -7.99 4.65
N LEU A 165 0.93 -8.52 3.63
CA LEU A 165 -0.54 -8.37 3.47
C LEU A 165 -1.29 -8.99 4.66
N ALA A 166 -0.86 -10.18 5.07
CA ALA A 166 -1.49 -10.91 6.16
C ALA A 166 -1.33 -10.15 7.47
N LEU A 167 -0.13 -9.63 7.73
CA LEU A 167 0.22 -8.86 8.93
C LEU A 167 -0.54 -7.53 9.01
N SER A 168 -0.68 -6.83 7.88
CA SER A 168 -1.33 -5.51 7.77
C SER A 168 -2.85 -5.56 7.66
N ALA A 169 -3.46 -6.74 7.53
CA ALA A 169 -4.89 -6.88 7.22
C ALA A 169 -5.81 -6.07 8.15
N ASN A 170 -6.50 -5.07 7.59
CA ASN A 170 -7.28 -4.06 8.30
C ASN A 170 -8.54 -3.66 7.49
N SER A 171 -9.16 -4.61 6.80
CA SER A 171 -10.35 -4.35 5.96
C SER A 171 -11.31 -5.54 5.82
N PRO A 172 -11.88 -6.08 6.92
CA PRO A 172 -12.76 -7.23 6.85
C PRO A 172 -14.16 -6.94 6.28
N PHE A 173 -14.61 -5.68 6.32
CA PHE A 173 -15.95 -5.27 5.88
C PHE A 173 -15.94 -4.56 4.53
N TRP A 174 -17.00 -4.72 3.75
CA TRP A 174 -17.24 -3.96 2.52
C TRP A 174 -18.74 -3.76 2.28
N ASN A 175 -19.17 -2.53 2.06
CA ASN A 175 -20.58 -2.13 1.91
C ASN A 175 -21.49 -2.57 3.09
N GLY A 176 -20.97 -2.58 4.31
CA GLY A 176 -21.70 -2.94 5.53
C GLY A 176 -21.79 -4.45 5.80
N PHE A 177 -21.04 -5.28 5.07
CA PHE A 177 -21.03 -6.73 5.25
C PHE A 177 -19.64 -7.23 5.61
N ASP A 178 -19.56 -8.15 6.60
CA ASP A 178 -18.33 -8.93 6.79
C ASP A 178 -18.14 -9.81 5.56
N THR A 179 -17.02 -9.61 4.88
CA THR A 179 -16.69 -10.29 3.63
C THR A 179 -16.19 -11.72 3.84
N GLY A 180 -15.82 -12.06 5.08
CA GLY A 180 -15.06 -13.27 5.41
C GLY A 180 -13.58 -13.20 5.02
N LEU A 181 -13.08 -12.07 4.51
CA LEU A 181 -11.66 -11.81 4.25
C LEU A 181 -11.04 -11.02 5.41
N ALA A 182 -9.75 -11.19 5.66
CA ALA A 182 -8.99 -10.34 6.57
C ALA A 182 -8.66 -8.98 5.90
N SER A 183 -8.28 -9.01 4.61
CA SER A 183 -8.15 -7.83 3.76
C SER A 183 -9.05 -7.96 2.53
N ALA A 184 -10.24 -7.37 2.58
CA ALA A 184 -11.08 -7.24 1.38
C ALA A 184 -10.55 -6.15 0.44
N ARG A 185 -9.77 -5.18 0.93
CA ARG A 185 -9.07 -4.18 0.12
C ARG A 185 -8.30 -4.85 -1.01
N ALA A 186 -7.44 -5.81 -0.67
CA ALA A 186 -6.61 -6.50 -1.65
C ALA A 186 -7.46 -7.13 -2.75
N LYS A 187 -8.61 -7.73 -2.39
CA LYS A 187 -9.48 -8.37 -3.38
C LYS A 187 -10.24 -7.37 -4.23
N VAL A 188 -10.70 -6.25 -3.66
CA VAL A 188 -11.37 -5.17 -4.42
C VAL A 188 -10.39 -4.60 -5.45
N PHE A 189 -9.18 -4.24 -5.01
CA PHE A 189 -8.12 -3.64 -5.82
C PHE A 189 -7.66 -4.58 -6.95
N GLU A 190 -7.48 -5.88 -6.67
CA GLU A 190 -7.09 -6.90 -7.68
C GLU A 190 -8.03 -7.04 -8.88
N ASN A 191 -9.25 -6.50 -8.81
CA ASN A 191 -10.15 -6.55 -9.96
C ASN A 191 -9.82 -5.48 -11.01
N LEU A 192 -8.94 -4.54 -10.69
CA LEU A 192 -8.41 -3.59 -11.66
C LEU A 192 -7.43 -4.29 -12.62
N PRO A 193 -7.35 -3.87 -13.89
CA PRO A 193 -6.34 -4.37 -14.81
C PRO A 193 -4.93 -3.96 -14.32
N ASN A 194 -3.91 -4.74 -14.68
CA ASN A 194 -2.50 -4.44 -14.35
C ASN A 194 -2.20 -4.40 -12.84
N THR A 195 -3.04 -5.05 -12.03
CA THR A 195 -2.92 -5.08 -10.57
C THR A 195 -2.45 -6.44 -10.06
N GLY A 196 -1.77 -6.44 -8.92
CA GLY A 196 -1.42 -7.63 -8.15
C GLY A 196 0.03 -8.07 -8.36
N MET A 197 0.29 -9.36 -8.18
CA MET A 197 1.66 -9.87 -8.16
C MET A 197 2.28 -9.88 -9.58
N PRO A 198 3.40 -9.19 -9.82
CA PRO A 198 4.04 -9.23 -11.14
C PRO A 198 4.79 -10.55 -11.36
N THR A 199 4.87 -10.95 -12.63
CA THR A 199 5.86 -11.94 -13.07
C THR A 199 7.27 -11.33 -12.94
N ALA A 200 8.26 -12.15 -12.60
CA ALA A 200 9.64 -11.68 -12.51
C ALA A 200 10.12 -11.06 -13.82
N PHE A 201 10.86 -9.96 -13.72
CA PHE A 201 11.55 -9.36 -14.86
C PHE A 201 13.04 -9.74 -14.82
N GLU A 202 13.64 -9.99 -15.98
CA GLU A 202 15.05 -10.38 -16.06
C GLU A 202 15.99 -9.26 -15.61
N ASP A 203 15.72 -8.03 -16.05
CA ASP A 203 16.52 -6.84 -15.81
C ASP A 203 15.66 -5.57 -15.97
N TYR A 204 16.25 -4.40 -15.73
CA TYR A 204 15.57 -3.12 -15.92
C TYR A 204 15.12 -2.92 -17.37
N ALA A 205 15.93 -3.34 -18.34
CA ALA A 205 15.58 -3.17 -19.74
C ALA A 205 14.31 -3.97 -20.10
N ALA A 206 14.09 -5.14 -19.50
CA ALA A 206 12.87 -5.92 -19.65
C ALA A 206 11.66 -5.23 -19.01
N PHE A 207 11.82 -4.67 -17.81
CA PHE A 207 10.78 -3.90 -17.15
C PHE A 207 10.42 -2.65 -17.95
N GLU A 208 11.40 -1.86 -18.37
CA GLU A 208 11.22 -0.64 -19.17
C GLU A 208 10.50 -0.95 -20.50
N ARG A 209 10.89 -2.03 -21.20
CA ARG A 209 10.20 -2.48 -22.41
C ARG A 209 8.74 -2.85 -22.15
N TYR A 210 8.44 -3.43 -20.99
CA TYR A 210 7.07 -3.76 -20.60
C TYR A 210 6.26 -2.49 -20.30
N GLU A 211 6.77 -1.61 -19.41
CA GLU A 211 6.13 -0.33 -19.06
C GLU A 211 5.81 0.49 -20.32
N ARG A 212 6.81 0.69 -21.18
CA ARG A 212 6.66 1.40 -22.45
C ARG A 212 5.60 0.78 -23.34
N ARG A 213 5.58 -0.56 -23.45
CA ARG A 213 4.56 -1.25 -24.24
C ARG A 213 3.15 -1.05 -23.68
N MET A 214 2.99 -1.02 -22.36
CA MET A 214 1.69 -0.82 -21.74
C MET A 214 1.13 0.58 -22.05
N VAL A 215 1.98 1.61 -22.04
CA VAL A 215 1.64 2.98 -22.44
C VAL A 215 1.38 3.07 -23.95
N GLU A 216 2.31 2.62 -24.79
CA GLU A 216 2.21 2.71 -26.26
C GLU A 216 1.00 1.97 -26.85
N GLN A 217 0.53 0.90 -26.18
CA GLN A 217 -0.67 0.16 -26.59
C GLN A 217 -1.96 0.70 -25.97
N GLY A 218 -1.90 1.76 -25.16
CA GLY A 218 -3.05 2.36 -24.48
C GLY A 218 -3.67 1.45 -23.41
N ALA A 219 -2.92 0.47 -22.90
CA ALA A 219 -3.37 -0.38 -21.80
C ALA A 219 -3.36 0.39 -20.47
N VAL A 220 -2.43 1.34 -20.33
CA VAL A 220 -2.35 2.34 -19.27
C VAL A 220 -2.15 3.73 -19.86
N GLU A 221 -2.57 4.77 -19.15
CA GLU A 221 -2.32 6.17 -19.55
C GLU A 221 -0.88 6.59 -19.21
N ASP A 222 -0.37 6.15 -18.06
CA ASP A 222 1.01 6.37 -17.63
C ASP A 222 1.50 5.21 -16.73
N ARG A 223 2.79 5.23 -16.38
CA ARG A 223 3.44 4.25 -15.50
C ARG A 223 2.76 4.03 -14.15
N GLY A 224 2.06 5.05 -13.63
CA GLY A 224 1.39 5.02 -12.33
C GLY A 224 0.28 3.96 -12.27
N GLU A 225 -0.32 3.62 -13.41
CA GLU A 225 -1.38 2.60 -13.50
C GLU A 225 -0.87 1.15 -13.62
N LEU A 226 0.43 0.92 -13.41
CA LEU A 226 0.97 -0.41 -13.15
C LEU A 226 0.86 -0.75 -11.66
N TRP A 227 -0.34 -1.08 -11.19
CA TRP A 227 -0.66 -1.28 -9.77
C TRP A 227 -0.17 -2.62 -9.20
N PHE A 228 1.09 -2.94 -9.42
CA PHE A 228 1.71 -4.13 -8.86
C PHE A 228 1.89 -4.04 -7.34
N ASP A 229 1.79 -5.18 -6.66
CA ASP A 229 1.96 -5.30 -5.21
C ASP A 229 3.34 -4.79 -4.73
N VAL A 230 4.35 -4.96 -5.60
CA VAL A 230 5.70 -4.41 -5.50
C VAL A 230 6.21 -4.07 -6.90
N ARG A 231 6.88 -2.93 -7.07
CA ARG A 231 7.47 -2.52 -8.36
C ARG A 231 8.69 -1.60 -8.21
N PRO A 232 9.60 -1.59 -9.20
CA PRO A 232 10.47 -0.44 -9.42
C PRO A 232 9.63 0.77 -9.84
N HIS A 233 9.77 1.90 -9.15
CA HIS A 233 9.14 3.15 -9.52
C HIS A 233 10.11 3.99 -10.36
N THR A 234 9.98 3.87 -11.67
CA THR A 234 10.91 4.42 -12.67
C THR A 234 10.97 5.94 -12.72
N GLY A 235 9.99 6.63 -12.13
CA GLY A 235 10.01 8.10 -12.00
C GLY A 235 10.71 8.60 -10.74
N HIS A 236 10.81 7.77 -9.69
CA HIS A 236 11.39 8.17 -8.39
C HIS A 236 12.73 7.46 -8.10
N GLY A 237 13.07 6.41 -8.85
CA GLY A 237 14.27 5.62 -8.57
C GLY A 237 14.15 4.75 -7.34
N THR A 238 12.93 4.29 -7.02
CA THR A 238 12.65 3.56 -5.78
C THR A 238 12.18 2.13 -6.09
N VAL A 239 12.23 1.26 -5.09
CA VAL A 239 11.34 0.10 -5.04
C VAL A 239 10.16 0.47 -4.15
N GLU A 240 8.96 0.27 -4.67
CA GLU A 240 7.70 0.67 -4.05
C GLU A 240 6.90 -0.56 -3.64
N ILE A 241 6.51 -0.60 -2.37
CA ILE A 241 5.67 -1.65 -1.77
C ILE A 241 4.27 -1.05 -1.59
N ARG A 242 3.24 -1.70 -2.13
CA ARG A 242 1.85 -1.19 -2.16
C ARG A 242 0.82 -2.12 -1.52
N THR A 243 1.31 -3.22 -0.99
CA THR A 243 0.50 -4.34 -0.50
C THR A 243 -0.26 -4.02 0.80
N PRO A 244 0.31 -3.34 1.81
CA PRO A 244 -0.37 -3.15 3.08
C PRO A 244 -1.69 -2.37 3.00
N ASP A 245 -2.66 -2.77 3.83
CA ASP A 245 -3.88 -1.97 4.07
C ASP A 245 -3.53 -0.66 4.83
N GLY A 246 -4.34 0.39 4.68
CA GLY A 246 -4.24 1.58 5.54
C GLY A 246 -4.42 1.24 7.03
N GLN A 247 -3.65 1.88 7.90
CA GLN A 247 -3.57 1.57 9.34
C GLN A 247 -4.05 2.73 10.22
N VAL A 248 -4.74 2.42 11.32
CA VAL A 248 -5.15 3.43 12.31
C VAL A 248 -3.96 3.89 13.15
N ASP A 249 -3.20 2.94 13.71
CA ASP A 249 -2.12 3.24 14.64
C ASP A 249 -0.81 3.59 13.89
N PRO A 250 -0.25 4.81 14.07
CA PRO A 250 1.00 5.21 13.41
C PRO A 250 2.19 4.34 13.79
N ALA A 251 2.22 3.72 14.98
CA ALA A 251 3.30 2.80 15.36
C ALA A 251 3.29 1.51 14.53
N VAL A 252 2.13 1.11 13.99
CA VAL A 252 2.06 -0.02 13.05
C VAL A 252 2.64 0.40 11.69
N VAL A 253 2.36 1.63 11.25
CA VAL A 253 2.92 2.18 10.01
C VAL A 253 4.43 2.28 10.09
N ASP A 254 4.95 2.82 11.19
CA ASP A 254 6.40 2.97 11.42
C ASP A 254 7.11 1.60 11.39
N ALA A 255 6.55 0.58 12.04
CA ALA A 255 7.08 -0.79 11.98
C ALA A 255 7.12 -1.36 10.55
N PHE A 256 6.12 -1.07 9.71
CA PHE A 256 6.15 -1.43 8.30
C PHE A 256 7.24 -0.67 7.54
N VAL A 257 7.38 0.64 7.77
CA VAL A 257 8.38 1.49 7.11
C VAL A 257 9.79 1.01 7.46
N GLU A 258 10.09 0.80 8.74
CA GLU A 258 11.38 0.31 9.22
C GLU A 258 11.70 -1.08 8.67
N GLY A 259 10.77 -2.03 8.77
CA GLY A 259 10.95 -3.38 8.26
C GLY A 259 11.15 -3.43 6.74
N ILE A 260 10.36 -2.67 5.97
CA ILE A 260 10.47 -2.59 4.50
C ILE A 260 11.79 -1.93 4.10
N HIS A 261 12.20 -0.87 4.77
CA HIS A 261 13.50 -0.24 4.54
C HIS A 261 14.63 -1.25 4.74
N ALA A 262 14.67 -1.93 5.90
CA ALA A 262 15.67 -2.93 6.21
C ALA A 262 15.70 -4.11 5.21
N MET A 263 14.53 -4.56 4.74
CA MET A 263 14.45 -5.58 3.68
C MET A 263 15.07 -5.12 2.36
N VAL A 264 14.82 -3.88 1.94
CA VAL A 264 15.41 -3.32 0.72
C VAL A 264 16.93 -3.14 0.87
N ILE A 265 17.41 -2.69 2.04
CA ILE A 265 18.84 -2.56 2.32
C ILE A 265 19.55 -3.92 2.28
N ASP A 266 19.04 -4.96 2.98
CA ASP A 266 19.65 -6.31 2.96
C ASP A 266 19.71 -6.87 1.53
N LEU A 267 18.63 -6.71 0.75
CA LEU A 267 18.60 -7.15 -0.64
C LEU A 267 19.60 -6.36 -1.51
N ALA A 268 19.71 -5.04 -1.33
CA ALA A 268 20.70 -4.23 -2.02
C ALA A 268 22.13 -4.69 -1.72
N GLU A 269 22.46 -4.97 -0.46
CA GLU A 269 23.77 -5.49 -0.05
C GLU A 269 24.06 -6.87 -0.68
N ARG A 270 23.08 -7.77 -0.70
CA ARG A 270 23.20 -9.07 -1.37
C ARG A 270 23.45 -8.95 -2.87
N TYR A 271 22.81 -7.99 -3.53
CA TYR A 271 23.00 -7.73 -4.95
C TYR A 271 24.44 -7.33 -5.27
N GLU A 272 25.02 -6.46 -4.43
CA GLU A 272 26.42 -6.01 -4.52
C GLU A 272 27.42 -7.12 -4.22
N ASP A 273 27.13 -7.97 -3.25
CA ASP A 273 27.90 -9.18 -2.94
C ASP A 273 27.87 -10.25 -4.05
N GLY A 274 27.09 -10.02 -5.12
CA GLY A 274 26.90 -10.98 -6.21
C GLY A 274 26.02 -12.18 -5.85
N LYS A 275 25.32 -12.15 -4.71
CA LYS A 275 24.39 -13.19 -4.25
C LYS A 275 23.04 -13.04 -4.94
N ARG A 276 23.03 -13.22 -6.26
CA ARG A 276 21.88 -12.92 -7.14
C ARG A 276 20.99 -14.13 -7.45
N ASP A 277 21.33 -15.30 -6.89
CA ASP A 277 20.50 -16.49 -7.02
C ASP A 277 19.12 -16.21 -6.41
N SER A 278 18.08 -16.20 -7.26
CA SER A 278 16.74 -15.83 -6.84
C SER A 278 16.17 -16.84 -5.85
N LEU A 279 15.63 -16.34 -4.76
CA LEU A 279 14.96 -17.14 -3.74
C LEU A 279 13.62 -17.59 -4.35
N GLY A 280 13.51 -18.87 -4.71
CA GLY A 280 12.34 -19.42 -5.43
C GLY A 280 12.49 -19.41 -6.97
N ALA A 281 13.72 -19.36 -7.49
CA ALA A 281 13.99 -19.46 -8.92
C ALA A 281 13.29 -20.66 -9.57
N GLY A 282 12.59 -20.42 -10.68
CA GLY A 282 11.89 -21.46 -11.43
C GLY A 282 10.50 -21.84 -10.90
N LEU A 283 10.07 -21.27 -9.77
CA LEU A 283 8.69 -21.41 -9.31
C LEU A 283 7.73 -20.56 -10.14
N ARG A 284 6.52 -21.09 -10.27
CA ARG A 284 5.41 -20.44 -10.98
C ARG A 284 4.86 -19.26 -10.19
N ARG A 285 4.54 -18.17 -10.88
CA ARG A 285 3.92 -16.97 -10.28
C ARG A 285 2.62 -17.33 -9.54
N GLU A 286 1.87 -18.30 -10.01
CA GLU A 286 0.58 -18.70 -9.42
C GLU A 286 0.70 -19.18 -7.96
N LEU A 287 1.90 -19.60 -7.51
CA LEU A 287 2.13 -19.87 -6.08
C LEU A 287 2.12 -18.59 -5.24
N LEU A 288 2.59 -17.47 -5.79
CA LEU A 288 2.51 -16.17 -5.14
C LEU A 288 1.05 -15.68 -5.10
N ASP A 289 0.27 -15.92 -6.16
CA ASP A 289 -1.16 -15.61 -6.19
C ASP A 289 -1.92 -16.44 -5.13
N GLU A 290 -1.60 -17.72 -4.98
CA GLU A 290 -2.14 -18.58 -3.91
C GLU A 290 -1.74 -18.06 -2.53
N ASN A 291 -0.47 -17.71 -2.32
CA ASN A 291 -0.03 -17.14 -1.04
C ASN A 291 -0.76 -15.83 -0.72
N LYS A 292 -0.95 -14.97 -1.72
CA LYS A 292 -1.72 -13.73 -1.56
C LYS A 292 -3.18 -14.00 -1.23
N TRP A 293 -3.81 -14.99 -1.85
CA TRP A 293 -5.15 -15.44 -1.47
C TRP A 293 -5.22 -15.89 -0.01
N ARG A 294 -4.25 -16.68 0.45
CA ARG A 294 -4.19 -17.13 1.85
C ARG A 294 -4.02 -15.96 2.81
N ALA A 295 -3.14 -15.01 2.49
CA ALA A 295 -2.96 -13.78 3.25
C ALA A 295 -4.27 -12.99 3.39
N MET A 296 -4.90 -12.65 2.26
CA MET A 296 -6.12 -11.83 2.29
C MET A 296 -7.29 -12.55 2.95
N ARG A 297 -7.36 -13.89 2.88
CA ARG A 297 -8.45 -14.67 3.48
C ARG A 297 -8.26 -14.90 4.98
N HIS A 298 -7.05 -15.21 5.42
CA HIS A 298 -6.78 -15.73 6.76
C HIS A 298 -6.02 -14.75 7.67
N GLY A 299 -5.44 -13.68 7.14
CA GLY A 299 -4.72 -12.69 7.94
C GLY A 299 -3.65 -13.37 8.79
N HIS A 300 -3.65 -13.08 10.10
CA HIS A 300 -2.66 -13.62 11.04
C HIS A 300 -2.66 -15.16 11.15
N ASP A 301 -3.74 -15.84 10.76
CA ASP A 301 -3.84 -17.31 10.76
C ASP A 301 -3.33 -17.95 9.45
N ALA A 302 -2.76 -17.17 8.54
CA ALA A 302 -2.34 -17.65 7.23
C ALA A 302 -1.10 -18.57 7.30
N THR A 303 -1.06 -19.51 6.37
CA THR A 303 0.13 -20.30 6.02
C THR A 303 0.43 -20.11 4.54
N PHE A 304 1.69 -20.17 4.15
CA PHE A 304 2.15 -19.88 2.79
C PHE A 304 2.92 -21.08 2.24
N VAL A 305 2.85 -21.31 0.93
CA VAL A 305 3.80 -22.18 0.23
C VAL A 305 5.18 -21.53 0.33
N ASP A 306 6.16 -22.26 0.84
CA ASP A 306 7.53 -21.75 1.02
C ASP A 306 8.28 -21.71 -0.33
N ARG A 307 9.46 -21.10 -0.34
CA ARG A 307 10.30 -20.88 -1.53
C ARG A 307 10.90 -22.15 -2.13
N ASP A 308 10.77 -23.29 -1.46
CA ASP A 308 11.09 -24.60 -2.02
C ASP A 308 9.97 -25.14 -2.93
N GLY A 309 8.76 -24.56 -2.86
CA GLY A 309 7.58 -24.98 -3.61
C GLY A 309 6.91 -26.27 -3.11
N GLU A 310 7.40 -26.86 -2.02
CA GLU A 310 6.94 -28.14 -1.47
C GLU A 310 6.38 -27.99 -0.05
N SER A 311 7.03 -27.19 0.78
CA SER A 311 6.66 -27.01 2.18
C SER A 311 5.73 -25.81 2.39
N THR A 312 5.21 -25.69 3.61
CA THR A 312 4.41 -24.55 4.03
C THR A 312 4.97 -23.92 5.29
N ILE A 313 4.90 -22.59 5.38
CA ILE A 313 5.38 -21.78 6.50
C ILE A 313 4.23 -20.94 7.07
N GLY A 314 4.14 -20.82 8.40
CA GLY A 314 3.16 -19.95 9.06
C GLY A 314 3.57 -18.48 9.01
N LEU A 315 2.63 -17.55 9.23
CA LEU A 315 2.94 -16.12 9.24
C LEU A 315 4.06 -15.76 10.24
N SER A 316 3.97 -16.20 11.49
CA SER A 316 4.97 -15.87 12.51
C SER A 316 6.36 -16.33 12.10
N GLU A 317 6.50 -17.58 11.64
CA GLU A 317 7.80 -18.11 11.20
C GLU A 317 8.32 -17.38 9.94
N ALA A 318 7.43 -16.97 9.02
CA ALA A 318 7.82 -16.21 7.83
C ALA A 318 8.35 -14.81 8.17
N ILE A 319 7.70 -14.12 9.10
CA ILE A 319 8.12 -12.80 9.59
C ILE A 319 9.41 -12.93 10.42
N GLU A 320 9.48 -13.87 11.37
CA GLU A 320 10.69 -14.14 12.17
C GLU A 320 11.89 -14.45 11.28
N ARG A 321 11.74 -15.35 10.29
CA ARG A 321 12.80 -15.67 9.32
C ARG A 321 13.27 -14.44 8.54
N THR A 322 12.36 -13.51 8.24
CA THR A 322 12.68 -12.26 7.56
C THR A 322 13.41 -11.29 8.48
N CYS A 323 12.90 -11.08 9.69
CA CYS A 323 13.51 -10.23 10.72
C CYS A 323 14.92 -10.72 11.10
N ASP A 324 15.09 -12.03 11.32
CA ASP A 324 16.39 -12.66 11.57
C ASP A 324 17.38 -12.42 10.43
N ARG A 325 16.89 -12.49 9.18
CA ARG A 325 17.71 -12.26 7.99
C ARG A 325 18.20 -10.82 7.91
N ILE A 326 17.32 -9.85 8.15
CA ILE A 326 17.62 -8.42 7.99
C ILE A 326 18.20 -7.80 9.27
N GLY A 327 18.20 -8.52 10.39
CA GLY A 327 18.66 -8.03 11.68
C GLY A 327 17.79 -6.91 12.27
N ASN A 328 16.48 -6.95 12.02
CA ASN A 328 15.52 -5.94 12.45
C ASN A 328 14.21 -6.62 12.90
N ASP A 329 13.73 -6.30 14.11
CA ASP A 329 12.58 -6.95 14.73
C ASP A 329 11.26 -6.14 14.65
N ALA A 330 11.23 -5.03 13.90
CA ALA A 330 10.09 -4.11 13.87
C ALA A 330 8.77 -4.81 13.49
N LEU A 331 8.80 -5.71 12.51
CA LEU A 331 7.62 -6.47 12.08
C LEU A 331 7.22 -7.57 13.08
N THR A 332 8.18 -8.15 13.81
CA THR A 332 7.90 -9.19 14.82
C THR A 332 7.03 -8.62 15.94
N ALA A 333 7.23 -7.35 16.32
CA ALA A 333 6.41 -6.67 17.32
C ALA A 333 4.93 -6.59 16.95
N LEU A 334 4.58 -6.74 15.66
CA LEU A 334 3.20 -6.74 15.19
C LEU A 334 2.51 -8.11 15.31
N LEU A 335 3.27 -9.21 15.44
CA LEU A 335 2.72 -10.57 15.56
C LEU A 335 1.98 -10.78 16.90
N ASP A 336 2.41 -10.10 17.95
CA ASP A 336 1.80 -10.20 19.29
C ASP A 336 0.55 -9.31 19.43
N ARG A 337 0.25 -8.49 18.41
CA ARG A 337 -0.88 -7.55 18.41
C ARG A 337 -2.10 -8.20 17.76
N GLU A 338 -3.29 -7.88 18.27
CA GLU A 338 -4.54 -8.17 17.56
C GLU A 338 -4.51 -7.49 16.19
N SER A 339 -4.73 -8.25 15.11
CA SER A 339 -4.75 -7.67 13.75
C SER A 339 -5.87 -6.63 13.61
N GLY A 340 -5.70 -5.66 12.72
CA GLY A 340 -6.75 -4.68 12.43
C GLY A 340 -8.08 -5.32 12.06
N SER A 341 -8.04 -6.40 11.28
CA SER A 341 -9.24 -7.16 10.89
C SER A 341 -9.93 -7.88 12.06
N GLN A 342 -9.18 -8.45 13.01
CA GLN A 342 -9.73 -9.07 14.21
C GLN A 342 -10.31 -8.01 15.15
N ARG A 343 -9.59 -6.90 15.36
CA ARG A 343 -10.05 -5.76 16.17
C ARG A 343 -11.37 -5.19 15.66
N GLN A 344 -11.47 -4.94 14.34
CA GLN A 344 -12.70 -4.42 13.73
C GLN A 344 -13.89 -5.38 13.93
N ARG A 345 -13.71 -6.69 13.71
CA ARG A 345 -14.76 -7.69 13.94
C ARG A 345 -15.19 -7.73 15.39
N ARG A 346 -14.24 -7.77 16.33
CA ARG A 346 -14.52 -7.78 17.77
C ARG A 346 -15.33 -6.56 18.20
N ILE A 347 -14.91 -5.35 17.80
CA ILE A 347 -15.63 -4.12 18.11
C ILE A 347 -17.04 -4.15 17.52
N HIS A 348 -17.19 -4.58 16.26
CA HIS A 348 -18.50 -4.69 15.62
C HIS A 348 -19.42 -5.69 16.34
N GLU A 349 -18.92 -6.87 16.73
CA GLU A 349 -19.68 -7.91 17.42
C GLU A 349 -20.07 -7.50 18.85
N GLU A 350 -19.18 -6.85 19.59
CA GLU A 350 -19.38 -6.50 21.00
C GLU A 350 -20.15 -5.18 21.18
N GLN A 351 -19.93 -4.21 20.29
CA GLN A 351 -20.33 -2.80 20.49
C GLN A 351 -21.14 -2.23 19.32
N GLY A 352 -21.22 -2.93 18.18
CA GLY A 352 -22.01 -2.52 17.02
C GLY A 352 -21.26 -1.60 16.06
N SER A 353 -21.96 -1.20 14.99
CA SER A 353 -21.35 -0.53 13.84
C SER A 353 -20.93 0.92 14.13
N GLU A 354 -21.59 1.61 15.07
CA GLU A 354 -21.21 2.95 15.51
C GLU A 354 -19.83 2.96 16.18
N ALA A 355 -19.63 2.08 17.17
CA ALA A 355 -18.34 1.91 17.82
C ALA A 355 -17.24 1.46 16.84
N LEU A 356 -17.59 0.67 15.82
CA LEU A 356 -16.65 0.32 14.75
C LEU A 356 -16.20 1.58 13.99
N ARG A 357 -17.11 2.44 13.55
CA ARG A 357 -16.77 3.69 12.84
C ARG A 357 -15.90 4.59 13.70
N GLU A 358 -16.30 4.84 14.95
CA GLU A 358 -15.51 5.64 15.91
C GLU A 358 -14.10 5.08 16.11
N SER A 359 -13.95 3.75 16.13
CA SER A 359 -12.65 3.10 16.35
C SER A 359 -11.64 3.23 15.20
N LEU A 360 -12.08 3.77 14.05
CA LEU A 360 -11.26 4.01 12.87
C LEU A 360 -10.87 5.49 12.71
N VAL A 361 -11.52 6.40 13.44
CA VAL A 361 -11.20 7.84 13.43
C VAL A 361 -9.86 8.08 14.12
N LEU A 362 -9.05 8.97 13.56
CA LEU A 362 -7.72 9.34 14.04
C LEU A 362 -7.73 10.32 15.20
#